data_AF-W5JSP6-F1
#
_entry.id   AF-W5JSP6-F1
#
_cell.length_a   1.000
_cell.length_b   1.000
_cell.length_c   1.000
_cell.angle_alpha   90.00
_cell.angle_beta   90.00
_cell.angle_gamma   90.00
#
_symmetry.space_group_name_H-M   'P 1'
#
loop_
_entity.id
_entity.type
_entity.pdbx_description
1 polymer ?
#
loop_
_entity_poly.entity_id
_entity_poly.type
_entity_poly.pdbx_seq_one_letter_code
_entity_poly.pdbx_strand_id
1 'polypeptide(L)'
;MRVATRKRQTDLYSSDEDTPLLATPSQSSSNQPHQPEDTTIPSVETMGSTETAATERSCSFEPILVLMCFGLSVSGIVLADQIIYQSCVVTLGYDRQLCAQLGTKSNSSDVANLETIVQPYAARIGMMNTILMSVLPALCALLMGPWSDKYGRKPAMIMPAVGYITTYVMIGILSVLSKHYLVDPWCYVVAHIPAAMLGGSTVLMAAIFSYLTDVTTEKNRTVRIGILQACTMLGAFVGLLSSSFILQLTSVPTMFFLAAGSMAASCAFLNYYLEDSIQPDPEMVHRQLREIFRLSHLSDLLKTFFKKRSAYDRGIVWLTIAVGVVTVLGAGGGTVFFLYTRRVFSWTIQDFTIWQAVELLSIVAGNVIGISLLKTLLKLPDVWLALLSVLNYAIDALIKGLARHGWQLFLATGVTPLKATEGAALMAICSAIIPSGEIAKFYSIAMAMTNTVSLASAPLFTYIYNTTVATDPEVFNFVASGIFSINVIFVGIIAVLLRKRRTTQITPLFDQDSEIVT
;
A
#
# COMPACT_ATOMS: atom_id res chain seq x y z
N MET A 1 -66.82 16.09 23.02
CA MET A 1 -66.84 14.65 23.38
C MET A 1 -66.00 14.47 24.64
N ARG A 2 -66.51 13.97 25.77
CA ARG A 2 -66.79 12.55 26.13
C ARG A 2 -65.53 11.68 25.98
N VAL A 3 -64.80 11.40 27.10
CA VAL A 3 -64.88 10.19 27.99
C VAL A 3 -63.88 9.11 27.51
N ALA A 4 -63.10 8.37 28.30
CA ALA A 4 -63.03 8.01 29.75
C ALA A 4 -61.56 8.16 30.27
N THR A 5 -61.19 8.50 31.52
CA THR A 5 -61.37 7.88 32.87
C THR A 5 -60.83 6.45 33.03
N ARG A 6 -60.19 5.99 34.15
CA ARG A 6 -59.69 6.60 35.42
C ARG A 6 -59.19 5.46 36.36
N LYS A 7 -58.09 5.61 37.12
CA LYS A 7 -58.00 5.36 38.59
C LYS A 7 -56.57 5.50 39.19
N ARG A 8 -56.54 5.59 40.52
CA ARG A 8 -55.42 5.82 41.48
C ARG A 8 -55.87 5.23 42.84
N GLN A 9 -54.95 5.13 43.81
CA GLN A 9 -55.02 4.61 45.22
C GLN A 9 -54.20 3.31 45.35
N THR A 10 -53.25 3.11 46.30
CA THR A 10 -53.21 3.34 47.77
C THR A 10 -54.17 2.39 48.53
N ASP A 11 -53.91 1.88 49.74
CA ASP A 11 -52.86 2.10 50.79
C ASP A 11 -52.32 0.69 51.27
N LEU A 12 -51.67 0.35 52.41
CA LEU A 12 -51.22 0.98 53.68
C LEU A 12 -50.21 0.02 54.43
N TYR A 13 -49.34 0.52 55.34
CA TYR A 13 -48.57 -0.22 56.42
C TYR A 13 -47.50 -1.28 56.00
N SER A 14 -46.56 -1.78 56.83
CA SER A 14 -45.72 -1.35 58.00
C SER A 14 -44.73 -2.52 58.30
N SER A 15 -43.77 -2.57 59.23
CA SER A 15 -43.15 -1.66 60.23
C SER A 15 -41.82 -2.29 60.72
N ASP A 16 -40.78 -1.47 60.84
CA ASP A 16 -39.79 -1.36 61.94
C ASP A 16 -38.98 -2.56 62.50
N GLU A 17 -37.66 -2.33 62.56
CA GLU A 17 -36.68 -2.74 63.60
C GLU A 17 -36.34 -4.25 63.77
N ASP A 18 -35.14 -4.67 64.22
CA ASP A 18 -34.15 -3.99 65.07
C ASP A 18 -32.68 -4.43 64.80
N THR A 19 -31.68 -3.74 65.37
CA THR A 19 -30.26 -4.20 65.48
C THR A 19 -29.76 -3.92 66.90
N PRO A 20 -28.89 -4.76 67.55
CA PRO A 20 -27.43 -4.48 67.47
C PRO A 20 -26.41 -5.59 67.90
N LEU A 21 -25.13 -5.23 67.80
CA LEU A 21 -23.99 -5.53 68.72
C LEU A 21 -23.15 -6.84 68.64
N LEU A 22 -21.96 -6.78 69.27
CA LEU A 22 -20.77 -7.64 69.11
C LEU A 22 -20.65 -8.73 70.18
N ALA A 23 -19.95 -9.86 69.87
CA ALA A 23 -18.71 -10.29 70.55
C ALA A 23 -18.16 -11.69 70.11
N THR A 24 -16.84 -11.85 70.17
CA THR A 24 -16.04 -13.11 70.23
C THR A 24 -15.49 -13.29 71.67
N PRO A 25 -14.81 -14.39 72.13
CA PRO A 25 -14.10 -15.46 71.40
C PRO A 25 -14.15 -16.88 72.07
N SER A 26 -13.07 -17.68 71.93
CA SER A 26 -12.76 -19.00 72.55
C SER A 26 -13.55 -20.21 72.00
N GLN A 27 -13.05 -21.42 71.73
CA GLN A 27 -11.79 -22.21 71.90
C GLN A 27 -12.13 -23.55 72.57
N SER A 28 -12.05 -24.66 71.82
CA SER A 28 -11.50 -25.96 72.27
C SER A 28 -11.45 -26.93 71.08
N SER A 29 -10.67 -28.02 71.18
CA SER A 29 -10.20 -28.78 70.01
C SER A 29 -9.96 -30.26 70.29
N SER A 30 -10.40 -31.16 69.39
CA SER A 30 -9.84 -32.52 69.25
C SER A 30 -10.20 -33.23 67.93
N ASN A 31 -9.30 -33.11 66.95
CA ASN A 31 -8.94 -34.06 65.87
C ASN A 31 -9.85 -35.22 65.39
N GLN A 32 -10.01 -35.21 64.05
CA GLN A 32 -9.80 -36.32 63.09
C GLN A 32 -10.94 -37.32 62.73
N PRO A 33 -10.91 -37.92 61.50
CA PRO A 33 -12.14 -38.23 60.76
C PRO A 33 -12.28 -39.68 60.25
N HIS A 34 -13.46 -40.03 59.70
CA HIS A 34 -13.61 -40.94 58.55
C HIS A 34 -14.98 -40.78 57.85
N GLN A 35 -15.07 -41.26 56.61
CA GLN A 35 -16.25 -41.37 55.70
C GLN A 35 -17.23 -42.50 56.14
N PRO A 36 -18.51 -42.58 55.68
CA PRO A 36 -19.02 -42.56 54.28
C PRO A 36 -20.19 -41.54 54.07
N GLU A 37 -21.17 -41.59 53.13
CA GLU A 37 -21.65 -42.60 52.16
C GLU A 37 -22.42 -42.01 50.94
N ASP A 38 -23.07 -42.89 50.15
CA ASP A 38 -23.77 -42.73 48.84
C ASP A 38 -25.31 -42.43 48.94
N THR A 39 -26.16 -42.17 47.92
CA THR A 39 -26.09 -42.08 46.41
C THR A 39 -27.32 -41.32 45.79
N THR A 40 -27.17 -40.79 44.54
CA THR A 40 -28.20 -40.65 43.44
C THR A 40 -29.49 -39.80 43.58
N ILE A 41 -30.20 -39.26 42.56
CA ILE A 41 -30.07 -38.93 41.09
C ILE A 41 -30.97 -37.66 40.83
N PRO A 42 -30.98 -36.95 39.66
CA PRO A 42 -30.10 -36.97 38.48
C PRO A 42 -29.55 -35.57 38.05
N SER A 43 -28.69 -35.57 37.03
CA SER A 43 -28.03 -34.39 36.43
C SER A 43 -28.81 -33.76 35.27
N VAL A 44 -28.64 -32.45 35.07
CA VAL A 44 -28.89 -31.76 33.78
C VAL A 44 -27.54 -31.49 33.11
N GLU A 45 -27.46 -31.73 31.81
CA GLU A 45 -26.22 -31.55 31.04
C GLU A 45 -25.94 -30.06 30.76
N THR A 46 -24.75 -29.59 31.15
CA THR A 46 -24.19 -28.33 30.64
C THR A 46 -23.18 -28.67 29.55
N MET A 47 -23.50 -28.41 28.28
CA MET A 47 -22.57 -28.66 27.17
C MET A 47 -21.26 -27.89 27.39
N GLY A 48 -20.16 -28.61 27.51
CA GLY A 48 -18.83 -28.01 27.66
C GLY A 48 -18.45 -27.21 26.43
N SER A 49 -18.00 -25.97 26.64
CA SER A 49 -17.35 -25.17 25.60
C SER A 49 -16.03 -25.83 25.22
N THR A 50 -15.99 -26.48 24.05
CA THR A 50 -14.76 -27.07 23.52
C THR A 50 -13.76 -25.97 23.20
N GLU A 51 -12.81 -25.71 24.11
CA GLU A 51 -11.63 -24.90 23.81
C GLU A 51 -10.75 -25.63 22.79
N THR A 52 -11.09 -25.48 21.51
CA THR A 52 -10.18 -25.83 20.42
C THR A 52 -8.97 -24.92 20.53
N ALA A 53 -7.87 -25.45 21.06
CA ALA A 53 -6.60 -24.75 21.19
C ALA A 53 -6.11 -24.28 19.81
N ALA A 54 -6.48 -23.06 19.44
CA ALA A 54 -6.08 -22.42 18.21
C ALA A 54 -4.55 -22.29 18.22
N THR A 55 -3.89 -23.13 17.44
CA THR A 55 -2.43 -23.09 17.31
C THR A 55 -2.08 -21.75 16.67
N GLU A 56 -1.47 -20.83 17.42
CA GLU A 56 -1.14 -19.48 16.95
C GLU A 56 -0.21 -19.53 15.71
N ARG A 57 -0.81 -19.60 14.53
CA ARG A 57 -0.12 -19.53 13.24
C ARG A 57 0.27 -18.08 12.99
N SER A 58 1.29 -17.62 13.70
CA SER A 58 2.01 -16.36 13.45
C SER A 58 2.75 -16.42 12.11
N CYS A 59 1.98 -16.53 11.03
CA CYS A 59 2.48 -16.49 9.67
C CYS A 59 2.72 -15.02 9.29
N SER A 60 3.99 -14.67 9.08
CA SER A 60 4.35 -13.37 8.51
C SER A 60 3.65 -13.17 7.16
N PHE A 61 2.95 -12.06 7.00
CA PHE A 61 2.32 -11.65 5.73
C PHE A 61 3.37 -11.21 4.70
N GLU A 62 4.50 -10.73 5.20
CA GLU A 62 5.57 -10.07 4.48
C GLU A 62 6.14 -10.90 3.29
N PRO A 63 6.35 -12.23 3.36
CA PRO A 63 6.79 -13.04 2.22
C PRO A 63 5.77 -13.16 1.08
N ILE A 64 4.47 -13.12 1.39
CA ILE A 64 3.40 -13.17 0.39
C ILE A 64 3.51 -11.97 -0.55
N LEU A 65 3.81 -10.80 0.02
CA LEU A 65 4.00 -9.56 -0.73
C LEU A 65 5.32 -9.54 -1.53
N VAL A 66 6.41 -10.11 -1.00
CA VAL A 66 7.66 -10.29 -1.77
C VAL A 66 7.40 -11.08 -3.06
N LEU A 67 6.73 -12.23 -2.94
CA LEU A 67 6.39 -13.09 -4.09
C LEU A 67 5.41 -12.42 -5.06
N MET A 68 4.48 -11.61 -4.54
CA MET A 68 3.52 -10.85 -5.33
C MET A 68 4.22 -9.76 -6.16
N CYS A 69 5.10 -8.96 -5.53
CA CYS A 69 5.87 -7.91 -6.19
C CYS A 69 6.90 -8.47 -7.18
N PHE A 70 7.48 -9.64 -6.90
CA PHE A 70 8.31 -10.37 -7.86
C PHE A 70 7.55 -10.64 -9.17
N GLY A 71 6.33 -11.19 -9.09
CA GLY A 71 5.49 -11.47 -10.26
C GLY A 71 5.10 -10.22 -11.06
N LEU A 72 4.84 -9.10 -10.37
CA LEU A 72 4.56 -7.81 -11.00
C LEU A 72 5.78 -7.26 -11.76
N SER A 73 6.99 -7.36 -11.19
CA SER A 73 8.20 -6.75 -11.76
C SER A 73 8.89 -7.62 -12.83
N VAL A 74 8.90 -8.95 -12.68
CA VAL A 74 9.55 -9.86 -13.65
C VAL A 74 8.86 -9.83 -15.03
N SER A 75 7.55 -9.56 -15.04
CA SER A 75 6.72 -9.50 -16.26
C SER A 75 6.74 -8.14 -16.96
N GLY A 76 7.04 -7.04 -16.23
CA GLY A 76 6.92 -5.67 -16.73
C GLY A 76 7.86 -5.33 -17.89
N ILE A 77 9.15 -5.66 -17.76
CA ILE A 77 10.14 -5.44 -18.84
C ILE A 77 9.79 -6.29 -20.07
N VAL A 78 9.49 -7.56 -19.85
CA VAL A 78 9.22 -8.55 -20.91
C VAL A 78 7.99 -8.16 -21.73
N LEU A 79 6.98 -7.53 -21.10
CA LEU A 79 5.81 -7.00 -21.80
C LEU A 79 6.15 -5.79 -22.68
N ALA A 80 6.97 -4.85 -22.18
CA ALA A 80 7.36 -3.67 -22.95
C ALA A 80 8.15 -4.07 -24.23
N ASP A 81 9.08 -5.00 -24.10
CA ASP A 81 9.85 -5.59 -25.20
C ASP A 81 8.94 -6.32 -26.21
N GLN A 82 8.05 -7.20 -25.72
CA GLN A 82 7.07 -7.89 -26.57
C GLN A 82 6.15 -6.92 -27.34
N ILE A 83 5.74 -5.79 -26.75
CA ILE A 83 4.92 -4.77 -27.43
C ILE A 83 5.74 -4.07 -28.54
N ILE A 84 7.02 -3.79 -28.32
CA ILE A 84 7.93 -3.24 -29.36
C ILE A 84 8.06 -4.24 -30.51
N TYR A 85 8.36 -5.50 -30.23
CA TYR A 85 8.51 -6.55 -31.24
C TYR A 85 7.22 -6.78 -32.06
N GLN A 86 6.05 -6.88 -31.43
CA GLN A 86 4.79 -7.05 -32.15
C GLN A 86 4.40 -5.81 -32.96
N SER A 87 4.73 -4.60 -32.48
CA SER A 87 4.52 -3.36 -33.26
C SER A 87 5.33 -3.35 -34.55
N CYS A 88 6.57 -3.84 -34.51
CA CYS A 88 7.45 -3.98 -35.67
C CYS A 88 6.92 -5.00 -36.69
N VAL A 89 6.54 -6.20 -36.24
CA VAL A 89 6.11 -7.31 -37.11
C VAL A 89 4.68 -7.12 -37.64
N VAL A 90 3.73 -6.71 -36.80
CA VAL A 90 2.29 -6.77 -37.12
C VAL A 90 1.76 -5.44 -37.63
N THR A 91 2.11 -4.31 -37.00
CA THR A 91 1.60 -2.99 -37.41
C THR A 91 2.41 -2.41 -38.57
N LEU A 92 3.73 -2.60 -38.57
CA LEU A 92 4.63 -2.02 -39.59
C LEU A 92 5.05 -3.02 -40.69
N GLY A 93 4.79 -4.32 -40.51
CA GLY A 93 4.98 -5.34 -41.55
C GLY A 93 6.44 -5.72 -41.85
N TYR A 94 7.37 -5.41 -40.96
CA TYR A 94 8.78 -5.78 -41.13
C TYR A 94 9.04 -7.26 -40.85
N ASP A 95 10.12 -7.82 -41.41
CA ASP A 95 10.47 -9.22 -41.20
C ASP A 95 10.86 -9.52 -39.74
N ARG A 96 10.49 -10.74 -39.30
CA ARG A 96 10.72 -11.23 -37.94
C ARG A 96 12.20 -11.27 -37.56
N GLN A 97 13.13 -11.55 -38.48
CA GLN A 97 14.57 -11.58 -38.17
C GLN A 97 15.13 -10.17 -37.92
N LEU A 98 14.60 -9.16 -38.61
CA LEU A 98 14.98 -7.76 -38.39
C LEU A 98 14.38 -7.23 -37.08
N CYS A 99 13.09 -7.47 -36.84
CA CYS A 99 12.43 -7.08 -35.60
C CYS A 99 13.02 -7.78 -34.35
N ALA A 100 13.56 -8.99 -34.49
CA ALA A 100 14.23 -9.71 -33.40
C ALA A 100 15.62 -9.16 -33.03
N GLN A 101 16.16 -8.19 -33.77
CA GLN A 101 17.41 -7.49 -33.43
C GLN A 101 17.21 -6.17 -32.67
N LEU A 102 15.97 -5.69 -32.54
CA LEU A 102 15.65 -4.50 -31.74
C LEU A 102 16.12 -4.69 -30.28
N GLY A 103 16.71 -3.66 -29.68
CA GLY A 103 17.28 -3.72 -28.32
C GLY A 103 18.57 -4.55 -28.18
N THR A 104 19.04 -5.23 -29.23
CA THR A 104 20.31 -5.97 -29.22
C THR A 104 21.50 -5.09 -29.65
N LYS A 105 22.74 -5.55 -29.40
CA LYS A 105 23.96 -4.86 -29.86
C LYS A 105 24.23 -5.09 -31.36
N SER A 106 23.27 -4.76 -32.22
CA SER A 106 23.44 -4.78 -33.69
C SER A 106 24.12 -3.48 -34.15
N ASN A 107 25.17 -3.60 -34.96
CA ASN A 107 25.89 -2.44 -35.53
C ASN A 107 25.26 -1.93 -36.84
N SER A 108 24.05 -2.37 -37.19
CA SER A 108 23.39 -2.00 -38.44
C SER A 108 22.68 -0.64 -38.32
N SER A 109 22.88 0.22 -39.33
CA SER A 109 22.14 1.47 -39.50
C SER A 109 20.62 1.26 -39.52
N ASP A 110 20.22 0.11 -40.05
CA ASP A 110 18.83 -0.13 -40.44
C ASP A 110 17.97 -0.53 -39.23
N VAL A 111 18.55 -1.28 -38.28
CA VAL A 111 17.92 -1.53 -36.96
C VAL A 111 17.86 -0.23 -36.14
N ALA A 112 18.90 0.60 -36.17
CA ALA A 112 18.89 1.89 -35.47
C ALA A 112 17.82 2.85 -36.03
N ASN A 113 17.67 2.91 -37.36
CA ASN A 113 16.58 3.66 -38.00
C ASN A 113 15.21 3.08 -37.64
N LEU A 114 15.05 1.76 -37.68
CA LEU A 114 13.80 1.06 -37.36
C LEU A 114 13.35 1.31 -35.91
N GLU A 115 14.27 1.33 -34.94
CA GLU A 115 13.96 1.67 -33.54
C GLU A 115 13.28 3.03 -33.42
N THR A 116 13.73 4.05 -34.15
CA THR A 116 13.12 5.40 -34.11
C THR A 116 11.68 5.44 -34.64
N ILE A 117 11.29 4.47 -35.48
CA ILE A 117 9.94 4.35 -36.05
C ILE A 117 9.03 3.52 -35.12
N VAL A 118 9.55 2.43 -34.56
CA VAL A 118 8.78 1.51 -33.70
C VAL A 118 8.51 2.10 -32.31
N GLN A 119 9.52 2.72 -31.68
CA GLN A 119 9.44 3.18 -30.28
C GLN A 119 8.29 4.17 -30.01
N PRO A 120 8.02 5.20 -30.85
CA PRO A 120 6.89 6.11 -30.63
C PRO A 120 5.51 5.44 -30.68
N TYR A 121 5.35 4.37 -31.47
CA TYR A 121 4.10 3.61 -31.53
C TYR A 121 3.94 2.70 -30.31
N ALA A 122 4.99 1.95 -29.95
CA ALA A 122 4.99 1.12 -28.74
C ALA A 122 4.78 1.97 -27.46
N ALA A 123 5.36 3.18 -27.40
CA ALA A 123 5.14 4.12 -26.30
C ALA A 123 3.68 4.59 -26.20
N ARG A 124 2.95 4.73 -27.31
CA ARG A 124 1.51 5.06 -27.30
C ARG A 124 0.68 3.93 -26.67
N ILE A 125 1.02 2.68 -26.95
CA ILE A 125 0.38 1.50 -26.34
C ILE A 125 0.73 1.39 -24.85
N GLY A 126 2.00 1.58 -24.51
CA GLY A 126 2.46 1.65 -23.11
C GLY A 126 1.73 2.72 -22.30
N MET A 127 1.57 3.93 -22.87
CA MET A 127 0.80 5.01 -22.27
C MET A 127 -0.68 4.63 -22.06
N MET A 128 -1.30 3.92 -23.00
CA MET A 128 -2.68 3.45 -22.84
C MET A 128 -2.80 2.42 -21.69
N ASN A 129 -1.83 1.50 -21.57
CA ASN A 129 -1.73 0.59 -20.42
C ASN A 129 -1.58 1.36 -19.09
N THR A 130 -0.74 2.40 -19.05
CA THR A 130 -0.60 3.27 -17.87
C THR A 130 -1.90 3.98 -17.54
N ILE A 131 -2.61 4.57 -18.52
CA ILE A 131 -3.92 5.22 -18.30
C ILE A 131 -4.93 4.21 -17.73
N LEU A 132 -5.01 3.02 -18.32
CA LEU A 132 -5.92 1.95 -17.89
C LEU A 132 -5.66 1.52 -16.43
N MET A 133 -4.40 1.35 -16.05
CA MET A 133 -3.97 0.99 -14.69
C MET A 133 -3.92 2.16 -13.70
N SER A 134 -3.88 3.40 -14.17
CA SER A 134 -4.01 4.59 -13.31
C SER A 134 -5.48 4.84 -12.94
N VAL A 135 -6.37 4.86 -13.92
CA VAL A 135 -7.73 5.38 -13.77
C VAL A 135 -8.72 4.35 -13.24
N LEU A 136 -8.79 3.14 -13.83
CA LEU A 136 -9.80 2.15 -13.39
C LEU A 136 -9.49 1.63 -11.96
N PRO A 137 -8.26 1.21 -11.61
CA PRO A 137 -7.88 0.89 -10.24
C PRO A 137 -8.19 1.98 -9.21
N ALA A 138 -8.02 3.27 -9.55
CA ALA A 138 -8.36 4.38 -8.67
C ALA A 138 -9.88 4.50 -8.44
N LEU A 139 -10.70 4.36 -9.48
CA LEU A 139 -12.16 4.34 -9.35
C LEU A 139 -12.65 3.13 -8.54
N CYS A 140 -12.08 1.95 -8.80
CA CYS A 140 -12.39 0.73 -8.05
C CYS A 140 -11.97 0.83 -6.58
N ALA A 141 -10.85 1.50 -6.26
CA ALA A 141 -10.44 1.75 -4.87
C ALA A 141 -11.48 2.54 -4.07
N LEU A 142 -12.08 3.58 -4.67
CA LEU A 142 -13.12 4.38 -4.02
C LEU A 142 -14.40 3.57 -3.71
N LEU A 143 -14.70 2.52 -4.48
CA LEU A 143 -15.83 1.61 -4.22
C LEU A 143 -15.46 0.48 -3.25
N MET A 144 -14.26 -0.10 -3.40
CA MET A 144 -13.84 -1.28 -2.65
C MET A 144 -13.36 -0.97 -1.22
N GLY A 145 -12.91 0.26 -0.93
CA GLY A 145 -12.56 0.68 0.43
C GLY A 145 -13.74 0.60 1.42
N PRO A 146 -14.86 1.32 1.15
CA PRO A 146 -16.07 1.23 1.96
C PRO A 146 -16.68 -0.17 2.04
N TRP A 147 -16.51 -0.97 0.97
CA TRP A 147 -16.93 -2.36 0.93
C TRP A 147 -16.07 -3.24 1.85
N SER A 148 -14.74 -3.07 1.85
CA SER A 148 -13.82 -3.82 2.72
C SER A 148 -14.00 -3.50 4.21
N ASP A 149 -14.37 -2.26 4.57
CA ASP A 149 -14.76 -1.91 5.96
C ASP A 149 -16.00 -2.69 6.47
N LYS A 150 -16.76 -3.34 5.57
CA LYS A 150 -18.00 -4.09 5.87
C LYS A 150 -17.88 -5.60 5.60
N TYR A 151 -17.09 -6.00 4.61
CA TYR A 151 -17.07 -7.36 4.06
C TYR A 151 -15.77 -8.13 4.28
N GLY A 152 -14.82 -7.57 5.03
CA GLY A 152 -13.52 -8.18 5.30
C GLY A 152 -12.37 -7.52 4.55
N ARG A 153 -11.15 -7.72 5.06
CA ARG A 153 -9.90 -7.29 4.41
C ARG A 153 -9.41 -8.32 3.40
N LYS A 154 -9.61 -9.61 3.69
CA LYS A 154 -9.10 -10.73 2.89
C LYS A 154 -9.72 -10.78 1.48
N PRO A 155 -11.05 -10.62 1.28
CA PRO A 155 -11.63 -10.56 -0.07
C PRO A 155 -11.09 -9.38 -0.91
N ALA A 156 -10.81 -8.24 -0.27
CA ALA A 156 -10.30 -7.05 -0.93
C ALA A 156 -8.84 -7.18 -1.42
N MET A 157 -8.05 -8.09 -0.83
CA MET A 157 -6.72 -8.45 -1.36
C MET A 157 -6.81 -9.53 -2.46
N ILE A 158 -7.71 -10.52 -2.30
CA ILE A 158 -7.88 -11.63 -3.24
C ILE A 158 -8.35 -11.12 -4.61
N MET A 159 -9.28 -10.15 -4.66
CA MET A 159 -9.81 -9.64 -5.93
C MET A 159 -8.72 -9.09 -6.87
N PRO A 160 -7.86 -8.13 -6.48
CA PRO A 160 -6.73 -7.70 -7.31
C PRO A 160 -5.79 -8.84 -7.71
N ALA A 161 -5.49 -9.76 -6.79
CA ALA A 161 -4.61 -10.91 -7.08
C ALA A 161 -5.20 -11.78 -8.20
N VAL A 162 -6.49 -12.12 -8.15
CA VAL A 162 -7.22 -12.83 -9.22
C VAL A 162 -7.18 -12.04 -10.54
N GLY A 163 -7.41 -10.72 -10.49
CA GLY A 163 -7.31 -9.85 -11.67
C GLY A 163 -5.93 -9.91 -12.35
N TYR A 164 -4.86 -9.91 -11.56
CA TYR A 164 -3.48 -10.09 -12.07
C TYR A 164 -3.23 -11.51 -12.59
N ILE A 165 -3.72 -12.57 -11.93
CA ILE A 165 -3.60 -13.96 -12.45
C ILE A 165 -4.26 -14.08 -13.82
N THR A 166 -5.51 -13.61 -13.97
CA THR A 166 -6.22 -13.62 -15.26
C THR A 166 -5.45 -12.84 -16.31
N THR A 167 -4.98 -11.63 -15.97
CA THR A 167 -4.18 -10.77 -16.86
C THR A 167 -2.92 -11.48 -17.37
N TYR A 168 -2.12 -12.08 -16.49
CA TYR A 168 -0.89 -12.76 -16.88
C TYR A 168 -1.14 -14.06 -17.65
N VAL A 169 -2.22 -14.80 -17.36
CA VAL A 169 -2.64 -15.95 -18.17
C VAL A 169 -3.05 -15.50 -19.57
N MET A 170 -3.83 -14.42 -19.72
CA MET A 170 -4.23 -13.91 -21.04
C MET A 170 -3.03 -13.39 -21.84
N ILE A 171 -2.14 -12.62 -21.23
CA ILE A 171 -0.89 -12.12 -21.86
C ILE A 171 0.03 -13.30 -22.24
N GLY A 172 0.11 -14.35 -21.42
CA GLY A 172 0.83 -15.58 -21.72
C GLY A 172 0.26 -16.31 -22.95
N ILE A 173 -1.05 -16.51 -23.00
CA ILE A 173 -1.75 -17.13 -24.14
C ILE A 173 -1.56 -16.31 -25.42
N LEU A 174 -1.74 -14.98 -25.37
CA LEU A 174 -1.49 -14.10 -26.51
C LEU A 174 -0.05 -14.21 -27.03
N SER A 175 0.92 -14.35 -26.12
CA SER A 175 2.34 -14.50 -26.48
C SER A 175 2.72 -15.89 -27.00
N VAL A 176 1.94 -16.93 -26.70
CA VAL A 176 2.03 -18.22 -27.42
C VAL A 176 1.47 -18.07 -28.82
N LEU A 177 0.27 -17.50 -28.95
CA LEU A 177 -0.41 -17.29 -30.23
C LEU A 177 0.44 -16.43 -31.17
N SER A 178 1.11 -15.39 -30.66
CA SER A 178 1.95 -14.47 -31.45
C SER A 178 3.21 -15.10 -32.05
N LYS A 179 3.55 -16.36 -31.70
CA LYS A 179 4.60 -17.12 -32.40
C LYS A 179 4.07 -17.68 -33.73
N HIS A 180 2.81 -18.12 -33.75
CA HIS A 180 2.17 -18.81 -34.87
C HIS A 180 1.34 -17.87 -35.76
N TYR A 181 0.66 -16.89 -35.17
CA TYR A 181 -0.25 -15.96 -35.83
C TYR A 181 0.23 -14.51 -35.65
N LEU A 182 -0.23 -13.62 -36.52
CA LEU A 182 -0.07 -12.17 -36.33
C LEU A 182 -1.10 -11.72 -35.28
N VAL A 183 -0.64 -11.30 -34.11
CA VAL A 183 -1.49 -10.85 -32.99
C VAL A 183 -1.30 -9.35 -32.85
N ASP A 184 -2.39 -8.59 -33.02
CA ASP A 184 -2.33 -7.13 -32.93
C ASP A 184 -1.86 -6.65 -31.53
N PRO A 185 -0.92 -5.67 -31.46
CA PRO A 185 -0.40 -5.16 -30.19
C PRO A 185 -1.46 -4.64 -29.20
N TRP A 186 -2.61 -4.14 -29.65
CA TRP A 186 -3.67 -3.65 -28.76
C TRP A 186 -4.38 -4.77 -28.00
N CYS A 187 -4.27 -6.04 -28.43
CA CYS A 187 -4.75 -7.19 -27.66
C CYS A 187 -4.09 -7.28 -26.28
N TYR A 188 -2.84 -6.83 -26.13
CA TYR A 188 -2.16 -6.76 -24.83
C TYR A 188 -2.79 -5.71 -23.89
N VAL A 189 -3.34 -4.63 -24.44
CA VAL A 189 -4.10 -3.62 -23.66
C VAL A 189 -5.46 -4.20 -23.21
N VAL A 190 -6.14 -4.93 -24.08
CA VAL A 190 -7.39 -5.63 -23.74
C VAL A 190 -7.15 -6.67 -22.63
N ALA A 191 -6.04 -7.40 -22.68
CA ALA A 191 -5.67 -8.39 -21.67
C ALA A 191 -5.39 -7.80 -20.28
N HIS A 192 -5.17 -6.49 -20.15
CA HIS A 192 -5.00 -5.79 -18.89
C HIS A 192 -6.32 -5.34 -18.22
N ILE A 193 -7.43 -5.33 -18.96
CA ILE A 193 -8.75 -4.91 -18.44
C ILE A 193 -9.17 -5.70 -17.18
N PRO A 194 -8.94 -7.02 -17.03
CA PRO A 194 -9.27 -7.76 -15.80
C PRO A 194 -8.58 -7.22 -14.55
N ALA A 195 -7.24 -7.04 -14.55
CA ALA A 195 -6.55 -6.46 -13.39
C ALA A 195 -6.98 -5.01 -13.11
N ALA A 196 -7.25 -4.23 -14.16
CA ALA A 196 -7.72 -2.86 -14.02
C ALA A 196 -9.12 -2.78 -13.37
N MET A 197 -10.06 -3.65 -13.78
CA MET A 197 -11.42 -3.72 -13.23
C MET A 197 -11.47 -4.32 -11.82
N LEU A 198 -10.65 -5.33 -11.50
CA LEU A 198 -10.57 -5.91 -10.14
C LEU A 198 -9.72 -5.07 -9.18
N GLY A 199 -9.30 -3.85 -9.56
CA GLY A 199 -8.77 -2.84 -8.65
C GLY A 199 -7.26 -2.66 -8.62
N GLY A 200 -6.51 -3.47 -9.38
CA GLY A 200 -5.06 -3.36 -9.57
C GLY A 200 -4.23 -3.22 -8.29
N SER A 201 -3.06 -2.60 -8.42
CA SER A 201 -2.16 -2.29 -7.31
C SER A 201 -2.78 -1.31 -6.30
N THR A 202 -3.73 -0.47 -6.73
CA THR A 202 -4.36 0.57 -5.91
C THR A 202 -5.24 -0.01 -4.80
N VAL A 203 -6.18 -0.90 -5.16
CA VAL A 203 -7.01 -1.62 -4.19
C VAL A 203 -6.15 -2.54 -3.33
N LEU A 204 -5.20 -3.25 -3.95
CA LEU A 204 -4.31 -4.17 -3.25
C LEU A 204 -3.55 -3.47 -2.12
N MET A 205 -2.84 -2.38 -2.41
CA MET A 205 -2.06 -1.66 -1.40
C MET A 205 -2.97 -0.99 -0.36
N ALA A 206 -4.14 -0.47 -0.75
CA ALA A 206 -5.11 0.08 0.20
C ALA A 206 -5.63 -0.99 1.18
N ALA A 207 -5.97 -2.19 0.70
CA ALA A 207 -6.40 -3.32 1.52
C ALA A 207 -5.28 -3.81 2.46
N ILE A 208 -4.04 -3.89 1.96
CA ILE A 208 -2.86 -4.29 2.74
C ILE A 208 -2.57 -3.29 3.86
N PHE A 209 -2.54 -1.97 3.59
CA PHE A 209 -2.30 -0.97 4.64
C PHE A 209 -3.45 -0.90 5.66
N SER A 210 -4.69 -1.16 5.24
CA SER A 210 -5.84 -1.29 6.14
C SER A 210 -5.66 -2.48 7.09
N TYR A 211 -5.49 -3.69 6.54
CA TYR A 211 -5.26 -4.91 7.31
C TYR A 211 -4.06 -4.78 8.25
N LEU A 212 -2.93 -4.29 7.76
CA LEU A 212 -1.72 -4.14 8.56
C LEU A 212 -1.91 -3.14 9.71
N THR A 213 -2.79 -2.15 9.56
CA THR A 213 -3.18 -1.29 10.67
C THR A 213 -4.01 -2.05 11.69
N ASP A 214 -5.04 -2.76 11.24
CA ASP A 214 -5.98 -3.49 12.09
C ASP A 214 -5.24 -4.57 12.92
N VAL A 215 -4.22 -5.23 12.36
CA VAL A 215 -3.37 -6.23 13.04
C VAL A 215 -2.08 -5.67 13.67
N THR A 216 -1.97 -4.35 13.93
CA THR A 216 -0.79 -3.77 14.62
C THR A 216 -1.13 -2.84 15.78
N THR A 217 -0.34 -2.96 16.85
CA THR A 217 -0.30 -1.97 17.94
C THR A 217 0.41 -0.70 17.48
N GLU A 218 -0.12 0.47 17.87
CA GLU A 218 0.33 1.78 17.38
C GLU A 218 1.84 2.03 17.55
N LYS A 219 2.41 1.52 18.65
CA LYS A 219 3.84 1.63 18.97
C LYS A 219 4.74 0.99 17.92
N ASN A 220 4.34 -0.17 17.39
CA ASN A 220 5.13 -0.99 16.47
C ASN A 220 4.69 -0.83 15.01
N ARG A 221 3.51 -0.25 14.76
CA ARG A 221 2.88 -0.06 13.44
C ARG A 221 3.84 0.52 12.40
N THR A 222 4.55 1.60 12.72
CA THR A 222 5.53 2.23 11.81
C THR A 222 6.66 1.31 11.41
N VAL A 223 7.19 0.50 12.34
CA VAL A 223 8.27 -0.46 12.06
C VAL A 223 7.76 -1.56 11.11
N ARG A 224 6.56 -2.09 11.37
CA ARG A 224 5.99 -3.17 10.54
C ARG A 224 5.56 -2.68 9.14
N ILE A 225 5.03 -1.46 9.01
CA ILE A 225 4.79 -0.84 7.69
C ILE A 225 6.12 -0.57 6.97
N GLY A 226 7.17 -0.14 7.67
CA GLY A 226 8.51 0.03 7.10
C GLY A 226 9.10 -1.27 6.55
N ILE A 227 8.99 -2.36 7.31
CA ILE A 227 9.39 -3.71 6.86
C ILE A 227 8.56 -4.14 5.65
N LEU A 228 7.24 -3.93 5.66
CA LEU A 228 6.35 -4.23 4.53
C LEU A 228 6.79 -3.48 3.24
N GLN A 229 7.10 -2.19 3.35
CA GLN A 229 7.59 -1.39 2.23
C GLN A 229 8.96 -1.88 1.73
N ALA A 230 9.88 -2.23 2.64
CA ALA A 230 11.16 -2.84 2.27
C ALA A 230 10.99 -4.18 1.55
N CYS A 231 10.05 -5.04 1.98
CA CYS A 231 9.70 -6.29 1.30
C CYS A 231 9.11 -6.05 -0.10
N THR A 232 8.27 -5.03 -0.26
CA THR A 232 7.73 -4.60 -1.57
C THR A 232 8.86 -4.23 -2.54
N MET A 233 9.80 -3.40 -2.08
CA MET A 233 10.95 -2.96 -2.87
C MET A 233 11.90 -4.10 -3.20
N LEU A 234 12.17 -5.00 -2.25
CA LEU A 234 13.03 -6.16 -2.45
C LEU A 234 12.44 -7.17 -3.44
N GLY A 235 11.14 -7.48 -3.34
CA GLY A 235 10.45 -8.35 -4.29
C GLY A 235 10.48 -7.79 -5.71
N ALA A 236 10.23 -6.48 -5.86
CA ALA A 236 10.34 -5.78 -7.13
C ALA A 236 11.76 -5.83 -7.71
N PHE A 237 12.79 -5.59 -6.89
CA PHE A 237 14.20 -5.63 -7.29
C PHE A 237 14.63 -7.01 -7.78
N VAL A 238 14.27 -8.07 -7.05
CA VAL A 238 14.58 -9.47 -7.44
C VAL A 238 13.85 -9.86 -8.73
N GLY A 239 12.60 -9.42 -8.92
CA GLY A 239 11.87 -9.59 -10.18
C GLY A 239 12.57 -8.89 -11.36
N LEU A 240 13.00 -7.64 -11.16
CA LEU A 240 13.68 -6.83 -12.16
C LEU A 240 15.06 -7.38 -12.55
N LEU A 241 15.86 -7.85 -11.59
CA LEU A 241 17.17 -8.46 -11.89
C LEU A 241 17.03 -9.81 -12.58
N SER A 242 16.08 -10.64 -12.12
CA SER A 242 15.92 -12.01 -12.65
C SER A 242 15.31 -12.06 -14.05
N SER A 243 14.55 -11.04 -14.47
CA SER A 243 13.88 -11.05 -15.78
C SER A 243 14.85 -11.23 -16.95
N SER A 244 16.01 -10.58 -16.94
CA SER A 244 16.98 -10.69 -18.03
C SER A 244 17.60 -12.09 -18.11
N PHE A 245 17.97 -12.68 -16.98
CA PHE A 245 18.57 -14.02 -16.92
C PHE A 245 17.55 -15.12 -17.26
N ILE A 246 16.34 -15.05 -16.72
CA ILE A 246 15.29 -16.04 -17.00
C ILE A 246 14.86 -15.92 -18.48
N LEU A 247 14.91 -14.74 -19.10
CA LEU A 247 14.54 -14.59 -20.53
C LEU A 247 15.57 -15.24 -21.45
N GLN A 248 16.87 -15.09 -21.14
CA GLN A 248 17.97 -15.76 -21.87
C GLN A 248 17.92 -17.29 -21.76
N LEU A 249 17.37 -17.81 -20.65
CA LEU A 249 17.27 -19.26 -20.38
C LEU A 249 15.93 -19.89 -20.81
N THR A 250 14.90 -19.08 -21.14
CA THR A 250 13.53 -19.58 -21.39
C THR A 250 12.90 -18.92 -22.62
N SER A 251 11.64 -18.43 -22.54
CA SER A 251 10.99 -17.70 -23.62
C SER A 251 9.88 -16.79 -23.10
N VAL A 252 9.50 -15.76 -23.87
CA VAL A 252 8.52 -14.73 -23.49
C VAL A 252 7.21 -15.29 -22.87
N PRO A 253 6.53 -16.32 -23.42
CA PRO A 253 5.34 -16.88 -22.77
C PRO A 253 5.61 -17.51 -21.40
N THR A 254 6.78 -18.15 -21.23
CA THR A 254 7.19 -18.79 -19.98
C THR A 254 7.25 -17.78 -18.83
N MET A 255 7.67 -16.54 -19.12
CA MET A 255 7.68 -15.44 -18.15
C MET A 255 6.28 -15.06 -17.64
N PHE A 256 5.31 -14.96 -18.54
CA PHE A 256 3.95 -14.59 -18.15
C PHE A 256 3.26 -15.72 -17.37
N PHE A 257 3.52 -16.99 -17.70
CA PHE A 257 3.07 -18.12 -16.88
C PHE A 257 3.81 -18.21 -15.53
N LEU A 258 5.10 -17.85 -15.45
CA LEU A 258 5.83 -17.73 -14.18
C LEU A 258 5.27 -16.60 -13.31
N ALA A 259 4.97 -15.44 -13.89
CA ALA A 259 4.32 -14.33 -13.20
C ALA A 259 2.92 -14.73 -12.69
N ALA A 260 2.09 -15.35 -13.55
CA ALA A 260 0.79 -15.91 -13.15
C ALA A 260 0.93 -16.94 -12.02
N GLY A 261 1.92 -17.83 -12.09
CA GLY A 261 2.20 -18.85 -11.08
C GLY A 261 2.61 -18.25 -9.73
N SER A 262 3.50 -17.25 -9.73
CA SER A 262 3.90 -16.54 -8.50
C SER A 262 2.73 -15.78 -7.87
N MET A 263 1.90 -15.11 -8.68
CA MET A 263 0.68 -14.43 -8.23
C MET A 263 -0.37 -15.42 -7.68
N ALA A 264 -0.54 -16.57 -8.34
CA ALA A 264 -1.44 -17.64 -7.89
C ALA A 264 -0.96 -18.28 -6.58
N ALA A 265 0.35 -18.51 -6.43
CA ALA A 265 0.94 -18.97 -5.18
C ALA A 265 0.73 -17.94 -4.05
N SER A 266 1.03 -16.64 -4.27
CA SER A 266 0.72 -15.59 -3.30
C SER A 266 -0.75 -15.57 -2.92
N CYS A 267 -1.67 -15.68 -3.88
CA CYS A 267 -3.11 -15.72 -3.62
C CYS A 267 -3.54 -16.98 -2.82
N ALA A 268 -2.92 -18.13 -3.08
CA ALA A 268 -3.16 -19.37 -2.33
C ALA A 268 -2.63 -19.28 -0.90
N PHE A 269 -1.40 -18.79 -0.69
CA PHE A 269 -0.85 -18.55 0.65
C PHE A 269 -1.71 -17.56 1.44
N LEU A 270 -2.15 -16.47 0.81
CA LEU A 270 -3.07 -15.50 1.40
C LEU A 270 -4.41 -16.17 1.78
N ASN A 271 -4.95 -17.06 0.95
CA ASN A 271 -6.20 -17.73 1.28
C ASN A 271 -6.06 -18.78 2.41
N TYR A 272 -4.97 -19.55 2.46
CA TYR A 272 -4.78 -20.61 3.45
C TYR A 272 -4.17 -20.16 4.79
N TYR A 273 -3.39 -19.07 4.82
CA TYR A 273 -2.65 -18.65 6.01
C TYR A 273 -3.04 -17.27 6.56
N LEU A 274 -3.74 -16.43 5.79
CA LEU A 274 -4.21 -15.13 6.30
C LEU A 274 -5.60 -15.28 6.92
N GLU A 275 -5.71 -15.02 8.21
CA GLU A 275 -6.99 -14.81 8.90
C GLU A 275 -7.50 -13.40 8.59
N ASP A 276 -8.81 -13.23 8.40
CA ASP A 276 -9.38 -11.91 8.13
C ASP A 276 -9.52 -11.10 9.43
N SER A 277 -9.02 -9.86 9.42
CA SER A 277 -9.04 -8.97 10.59
C SER A 277 -10.42 -8.37 10.86
N ILE A 278 -11.37 -8.53 9.93
CA ILE A 278 -12.79 -8.18 10.13
C ILE A 278 -13.60 -9.41 9.74
N GLN A 279 -14.29 -10.02 10.71
CA GLN A 279 -15.23 -11.09 10.40
C GLN A 279 -16.49 -10.48 9.77
N PRO A 280 -16.86 -10.85 8.53
CA PRO A 280 -18.09 -10.37 7.90
C PRO A 280 -19.31 -11.02 8.53
N ASP A 281 -20.40 -10.25 8.64
CA ASP A 281 -21.71 -10.77 9.04
C ASP A 281 -22.15 -11.92 8.10
N PRO A 282 -22.45 -13.13 8.63
CA PRO A 282 -22.74 -14.31 7.83
C PRO A 282 -23.98 -14.17 6.95
N GLU A 283 -24.97 -13.36 7.33
CA GLU A 283 -26.16 -13.12 6.49
C GLU A 283 -25.80 -12.35 5.21
N MET A 284 -24.72 -11.56 5.24
CA MET A 284 -24.38 -10.64 4.17
C MET A 284 -23.51 -11.25 3.07
N VAL A 285 -22.89 -12.41 3.31
CA VAL A 285 -21.93 -13.07 2.39
C VAL A 285 -22.51 -13.26 0.99
N HIS A 286 -23.75 -13.76 0.89
CA HIS A 286 -24.44 -14.02 -0.37
C HIS A 286 -24.74 -12.77 -1.23
N ARG A 287 -24.51 -11.55 -0.71
CA ARG A 287 -24.71 -10.28 -1.44
C ARG A 287 -23.41 -9.55 -1.81
N GLN A 288 -22.25 -10.05 -1.37
CA GLN A 288 -20.92 -9.40 -1.47
C GLN A 288 -20.65 -8.73 -2.84
N LEU A 289 -20.73 -9.47 -3.94
CA LEU A 289 -20.38 -8.98 -5.28
C LEU A 289 -21.34 -7.90 -5.82
N ARG A 290 -22.64 -7.98 -5.49
CA ARG A 290 -23.62 -6.92 -5.83
C ARG A 290 -23.48 -5.70 -4.91
N GLU A 291 -22.87 -5.89 -3.74
CA GLU A 291 -22.35 -4.84 -2.85
C GLU A 291 -21.51 -3.79 -3.60
N ILE A 292 -20.38 -4.28 -4.16
CA ILE A 292 -19.24 -3.49 -4.66
C ILE A 292 -19.65 -2.33 -5.56
N PHE A 293 -20.52 -2.58 -6.54
CA PHE A 293 -20.89 -1.60 -7.57
C PHE A 293 -21.99 -0.61 -7.12
N ARG A 294 -22.41 -0.61 -5.85
CA ARG A 294 -23.37 0.38 -5.35
C ARG A 294 -22.73 1.74 -5.11
N LEU A 295 -23.21 2.75 -5.84
CA LEU A 295 -22.85 4.16 -5.67
C LEU A 295 -23.15 4.72 -4.25
N SER A 296 -23.95 4.02 -3.42
CA SER A 296 -24.10 4.33 -2.00
C SER A 296 -22.76 4.33 -1.26
N HIS A 297 -21.85 3.41 -1.60
CA HIS A 297 -20.51 3.33 -1.02
C HIS A 297 -19.69 4.61 -1.29
N LEU A 298 -19.81 5.21 -2.48
CA LEU A 298 -19.20 6.50 -2.80
C LEU A 298 -19.84 7.64 -1.99
N SER A 299 -21.16 7.61 -1.80
CA SER A 299 -21.87 8.55 -0.91
C SER A 299 -21.35 8.46 0.52
N ASP A 300 -21.12 7.25 1.04
CA ASP A 300 -20.75 7.02 2.43
C ASP A 300 -19.25 7.29 2.68
N LEU A 301 -18.41 7.08 1.66
CA LEU A 301 -17.03 7.57 1.60
C LEU A 301 -16.97 9.10 1.65
N LEU A 302 -17.77 9.79 0.84
CA LEU A 302 -17.86 11.26 0.85
C LEU A 302 -18.38 11.78 2.20
N LYS A 303 -19.46 11.19 2.75
CA LYS A 303 -19.95 11.50 4.10
C LYS A 303 -18.87 11.31 5.16
N THR A 304 -18.04 10.26 5.07
CA THR A 304 -16.94 9.98 6.00
C THR A 304 -15.85 11.07 5.91
N PHE A 305 -15.47 11.50 4.71
CA PHE A 305 -14.41 12.49 4.51
C PHE A 305 -14.85 13.94 4.77
N PHE A 306 -16.12 14.28 4.53
CA PHE A 306 -16.69 15.58 4.84
C PHE A 306 -17.36 15.64 6.23
N LYS A 307 -17.30 14.54 7.00
CA LYS A 307 -17.71 14.47 8.42
C LYS A 307 -17.01 15.56 9.22
N LYS A 308 -17.76 16.29 10.04
CA LYS A 308 -17.24 17.40 10.87
C LYS A 308 -16.42 16.89 12.06
N ARG A 309 -15.21 16.37 11.79
CA ARG A 309 -14.16 16.07 12.77
C ARG A 309 -13.58 17.37 13.37
N SER A 310 -12.70 17.27 14.35
CA SER A 310 -11.95 18.46 14.82
C SER A 310 -11.14 19.08 13.67
N ALA A 311 -10.92 20.39 13.72
CA ALA A 311 -10.18 21.11 12.70
C ALA A 311 -8.74 20.56 12.54
N TYR A 312 -8.12 20.13 13.64
CA TYR A 312 -6.79 19.54 13.65
C TYR A 312 -6.74 18.17 12.96
N ASP A 313 -7.67 17.26 13.29
CA ASP A 313 -7.71 15.92 12.70
C ASP A 313 -7.94 15.98 11.18
N ARG A 314 -8.87 16.84 10.74
CA ARG A 314 -9.13 17.06 9.31
C ARG A 314 -7.91 17.63 8.59
N GLY A 315 -7.21 18.59 9.20
CA GLY A 315 -6.00 19.18 8.63
C GLY A 315 -4.89 18.16 8.42
N ILE A 316 -4.61 17.32 9.42
CA ILE A 316 -3.55 16.30 9.34
C ILE A 316 -3.85 15.26 8.26
N VAL A 317 -5.10 14.77 8.18
CA VAL A 317 -5.50 13.76 7.17
C VAL A 317 -5.34 14.29 5.74
N TRP A 318 -5.76 15.53 5.46
CA TRP A 318 -5.58 16.12 4.13
C TRP A 318 -4.12 16.43 3.80
N LEU A 319 -3.31 16.87 4.78
CA LEU A 319 -1.88 17.11 4.56
C LEU A 319 -1.11 15.81 4.30
N THR A 320 -1.44 14.70 4.96
CA THR A 320 -0.83 13.39 4.64
C THR A 320 -1.10 12.96 3.20
N ILE A 321 -2.34 13.11 2.73
CA ILE A 321 -2.69 12.79 1.34
C ILE A 321 -1.94 13.73 0.38
N ALA A 322 -1.85 15.02 0.70
CA ALA A 322 -1.08 15.98 -0.08
C ALA A 322 0.42 15.64 -0.15
N VAL A 323 1.03 15.19 0.96
CA VAL A 323 2.44 14.75 0.97
C VAL A 323 2.65 13.55 0.06
N GLY A 324 1.80 12.53 0.14
CA GLY A 324 1.87 11.37 -0.75
C GLY A 324 1.73 11.74 -2.24
N VAL A 325 0.77 12.62 -2.55
CA VAL A 325 0.56 13.18 -3.90
C VAL A 325 1.80 13.92 -4.40
N VAL A 326 2.39 14.79 -3.58
CA VAL A 326 3.58 15.58 -3.94
C VAL A 326 4.85 14.72 -4.01
N THR A 327 4.99 13.67 -3.20
CA THR A 327 6.07 12.68 -3.36
C THR A 327 5.97 11.97 -4.70
N VAL A 328 4.78 11.48 -5.09
CA VAL A 328 4.58 10.81 -6.39
C VAL A 328 4.72 11.78 -7.57
N LEU A 329 4.37 13.06 -7.39
CA LEU A 329 4.69 14.09 -8.38
C LEU A 329 6.20 14.25 -8.57
N GLY A 330 6.97 14.40 -7.48
CA GLY A 330 8.44 14.55 -7.53
C GLY A 330 9.17 13.32 -8.05
N ALA A 331 8.64 12.11 -7.80
CA ALA A 331 9.17 10.85 -8.30
C ALA A 331 9.16 10.73 -9.84
N GLY A 332 8.39 11.56 -10.54
CA GLY A 332 8.34 11.61 -12.02
C GLY A 332 9.69 11.83 -12.68
N GLY A 333 10.63 12.52 -12.01
CA GLY A 333 11.99 12.73 -12.51
C GLY A 333 12.77 11.44 -12.79
N GLY A 334 12.36 10.30 -12.22
CA GLY A 334 12.95 9.00 -12.50
C GLY A 334 12.87 8.58 -13.98
N THR A 335 11.85 9.01 -14.73
CA THR A 335 11.68 8.62 -16.15
C THR A 335 12.74 9.21 -17.07
N VAL A 336 13.24 10.41 -16.75
CA VAL A 336 14.27 11.12 -17.52
C VAL A 336 15.67 10.94 -16.93
N PHE A 337 15.80 10.38 -15.71
CA PHE A 337 17.08 10.30 -15.00
C PHE A 337 18.14 9.46 -15.75
N PHE A 338 17.75 8.39 -16.46
CA PHE A 338 18.68 7.67 -17.34
C PHE A 338 19.20 8.55 -18.49
N LEU A 339 18.31 9.29 -19.15
CA LEU A 339 18.68 10.19 -20.26
C LEU A 339 19.64 11.29 -19.78
N TYR A 340 19.39 11.84 -18.58
CA TYR A 340 20.26 12.81 -17.91
C TYR A 340 21.65 12.25 -17.64
N THR A 341 21.76 11.08 -16.99
CA THR A 341 23.08 10.47 -16.68
C THR A 341 23.86 10.11 -17.95
N ARG A 342 23.19 9.66 -19.01
CA ARG A 342 23.78 9.43 -20.34
C ARG A 342 24.22 10.73 -21.01
N ARG A 343 23.50 11.85 -20.82
CA ARG A 343 23.82 13.16 -21.44
C ARG A 343 24.98 13.89 -20.76
N VAL A 344 25.07 13.81 -19.43
CA VAL A 344 26.01 14.59 -18.61
C VAL A 344 27.27 13.80 -18.21
N PHE A 345 27.12 12.52 -17.85
CA PHE A 345 28.23 11.67 -17.39
C PHE A 345 28.67 10.62 -18.41
N SER A 346 28.05 10.61 -19.60
CA SER A 346 28.26 9.58 -20.64
C SER A 346 28.05 8.14 -20.13
N TRP A 347 27.20 7.95 -19.11
CA TRP A 347 26.97 6.66 -18.47
C TRP A 347 26.39 5.61 -19.44
N THR A 348 26.86 4.38 -19.28
CA THR A 348 26.27 3.21 -19.93
C THR A 348 25.06 2.70 -19.15
N ILE A 349 24.28 1.80 -19.77
CA ILE A 349 23.18 1.08 -19.11
C ILE A 349 23.69 0.30 -17.88
N GLN A 350 24.93 -0.20 -17.92
CA GLN A 350 25.52 -0.95 -16.82
C GLN A 350 25.82 -0.04 -15.62
N ASP A 351 26.43 1.12 -15.84
CA ASP A 351 26.73 2.09 -14.77
C ASP A 351 25.45 2.56 -14.08
N PHE A 352 24.44 2.89 -14.89
CA PHE A 352 23.12 3.29 -14.41
C PHE A 352 22.43 2.18 -13.59
N THR A 353 22.44 0.94 -14.08
CA THR A 353 21.85 -0.21 -13.38
C THR A 353 22.56 -0.49 -12.05
N ILE A 354 23.90 -0.38 -12.01
CA ILE A 354 24.68 -0.53 -10.77
C ILE A 354 24.33 0.57 -9.77
N TRP A 355 24.29 1.83 -10.21
CA TRP A 355 23.88 2.95 -9.35
C TRP A 355 22.45 2.77 -8.82
N GLN A 356 21.49 2.42 -9.69
CA GLN A 356 20.09 2.26 -9.31
C GLN A 356 19.87 1.09 -8.34
N ALA A 357 20.65 0.01 -8.48
CA ALA A 357 20.67 -1.11 -7.54
C ALA A 357 21.20 -0.69 -6.16
N VAL A 358 22.29 0.08 -6.11
CA VAL A 358 22.83 0.63 -4.85
C VAL A 358 21.85 1.60 -4.20
N GLU A 359 21.12 2.41 -4.97
CA GLU A 359 20.05 3.26 -4.46
C GLU A 359 18.89 2.46 -3.85
N LEU A 360 18.40 1.44 -4.55
CA LEU A 360 17.26 0.65 -4.07
C LEU A 360 17.63 -0.17 -2.82
N LEU A 361 18.85 -0.71 -2.76
CA LEU A 361 19.38 -1.37 -1.56
C LEU A 361 19.58 -0.40 -0.39
N SER A 362 20.02 0.85 -0.64
CA SER A 362 20.10 1.91 0.37
C SER A 362 18.72 2.25 0.95
N ILE A 363 17.68 2.35 0.10
CA ILE A 363 16.29 2.61 0.52
C ILE A 363 15.72 1.42 1.31
N VAL A 364 15.97 0.18 0.89
CA VAL A 364 15.57 -1.03 1.64
C VAL A 364 16.24 -1.06 3.02
N ALA A 365 17.54 -0.79 3.10
CA ALA A 365 18.27 -0.71 4.36
C ALA A 365 17.78 0.45 5.24
N GLY A 366 17.47 1.62 4.67
CA GLY A 366 16.91 2.76 5.40
C GLY A 366 15.52 2.51 5.98
N ASN A 367 14.67 1.76 5.27
CA ASN A 367 13.34 1.38 5.76
C ASN A 367 13.40 0.33 6.87
N VAL A 368 14.27 -0.68 6.78
CA VAL A 368 14.39 -1.69 7.86
C VAL A 368 15.22 -1.16 9.03
N ILE A 369 16.46 -0.75 8.80
CA ILE A 369 17.43 -0.37 9.85
C ILE A 369 17.14 1.04 10.35
N GLY A 370 16.90 2.00 9.44
CA GLY A 370 16.71 3.41 9.80
C GLY A 370 15.46 3.64 10.65
N ILE A 371 14.30 3.13 10.24
CA ILE A 371 13.06 3.21 11.04
C ILE A 371 13.25 2.48 12.37
N SER A 372 13.83 1.27 12.38
CA SER A 372 14.06 0.51 13.62
C SER A 372 14.98 1.25 14.59
N LEU A 373 16.05 1.88 14.11
CA LEU A 373 17.00 2.66 14.90
C LEU A 373 16.33 3.92 15.49
N LEU A 374 15.70 4.73 14.65
CA LEU A 374 15.07 6.00 15.04
C LEU A 374 13.86 5.79 15.97
N LYS A 375 13.08 4.71 15.77
CA LYS A 375 11.90 4.38 16.57
C LYS A 375 12.23 3.61 17.85
N THR A 376 13.20 2.69 17.83
CA THR A 376 13.46 1.78 18.97
C THR A 376 14.58 2.29 19.88
N LEU A 377 15.70 2.77 19.32
CA LEU A 377 16.82 3.30 20.10
C LEU A 377 16.53 4.75 20.52
N LEU A 378 16.21 5.62 19.55
CA LEU A 378 16.03 7.06 19.78
C LEU A 378 14.58 7.45 20.18
N LYS A 379 13.63 6.50 20.14
CA LYS A 379 12.24 6.66 20.61
C LYS A 379 11.50 7.85 20.00
N LEU A 380 11.86 8.25 18.77
CA LEU A 380 11.29 9.43 18.13
C LEU A 380 9.82 9.21 17.74
N PRO A 381 8.93 10.20 17.93
CA PRO A 381 7.59 10.17 17.36
C PRO A 381 7.64 10.31 15.83
N ASP A 382 6.67 9.70 15.16
CA ASP A 382 6.70 9.40 13.72
C ASP A 382 6.77 10.64 12.83
N VAL A 383 6.37 11.80 13.36
CA VAL A 383 6.52 13.10 12.70
C VAL A 383 7.97 13.40 12.33
N TRP A 384 8.94 13.02 13.17
CA TRP A 384 10.36 13.19 12.85
C TRP A 384 10.85 12.21 11.79
N LEU A 385 10.30 10.99 11.73
CA LEU A 385 10.60 10.03 10.67
C LEU A 385 10.15 10.57 9.31
N ALA A 386 8.89 11.04 9.25
CA ALA A 386 8.35 11.70 8.06
C ALA A 386 9.19 12.92 7.65
N LEU A 387 9.56 13.78 8.60
CA LEU A 387 10.33 15.00 8.33
C LEU A 387 11.74 14.70 7.81
N LEU A 388 12.45 13.74 8.42
CA LEU A 388 13.78 13.30 7.97
C LEU A 388 13.73 12.67 6.57
N SER A 389 12.68 11.91 6.23
CA SER A 389 12.53 11.32 4.89
C SER A 389 12.33 12.39 3.81
N VAL A 390 11.40 13.35 4.02
CA VAL A 390 11.12 14.39 3.01
C VAL A 390 12.28 15.38 2.87
N LEU A 391 13.04 15.64 3.95
CA LEU A 391 14.32 16.33 3.88
C LEU A 391 15.34 15.53 3.04
N ASN A 392 15.47 14.23 3.27
CA ASN A 392 16.36 13.37 2.48
C ASN A 392 15.99 13.34 0.99
N TYR A 393 14.70 13.36 0.63
CA TYR A 393 14.27 13.51 -0.77
C TYR A 393 14.68 14.86 -1.37
N ALA A 394 14.47 15.97 -0.64
CA ALA A 394 14.85 17.31 -1.12
C ALA A 394 16.38 17.44 -1.29
N ILE A 395 17.15 16.90 -0.34
CA ILE A 395 18.62 16.85 -0.35
C ILE A 395 19.14 15.95 -1.48
N ASP A 396 18.56 14.78 -1.68
CA ASP A 396 18.93 13.85 -2.75
C ASP A 396 18.76 14.48 -4.13
N ALA A 397 17.59 15.08 -4.40
CA ALA A 397 17.33 15.78 -5.64
C ALA A 397 18.25 17.01 -5.82
N LEU A 398 18.61 17.70 -4.73
CA LEU A 398 19.55 18.83 -4.76
C LEU A 398 20.98 18.38 -5.10
N ILE A 399 21.49 17.31 -4.47
CA ILE A 399 22.81 16.75 -4.77
C ILE A 399 22.84 16.21 -6.20
N LYS A 400 21.78 15.53 -6.65
CA LYS A 400 21.61 15.06 -8.03
C LYS A 400 21.60 16.20 -9.05
N GLY A 401 20.98 17.35 -8.73
CA GLY A 401 21.01 18.55 -9.57
C GLY A 401 22.38 19.26 -9.61
N LEU A 402 23.13 19.22 -8.51
CA LEU A 402 24.48 19.80 -8.40
C LEU A 402 25.61 18.86 -8.89
N ALA A 403 25.29 17.66 -9.36
CA ALA A 403 26.26 16.64 -9.71
C ALA A 403 27.00 16.96 -11.03
N ARG A 404 28.33 17.11 -10.93
CA ARG A 404 29.26 17.27 -12.06
C ARG A 404 30.01 15.98 -12.40
N HIS A 405 30.01 15.00 -11.49
CA HIS A 405 30.66 13.70 -11.68
C HIS A 405 29.76 12.58 -11.15
N GLY A 406 29.66 11.47 -11.88
CA GLY A 406 28.75 10.36 -11.56
C GLY A 406 28.93 9.75 -10.15
N TRP A 407 30.14 9.82 -9.55
CA TRP A 407 30.36 9.36 -8.17
C TRP A 407 29.54 10.14 -7.14
N GLN A 408 29.16 11.39 -7.44
CA GLN A 408 28.32 12.23 -6.57
C GLN A 408 26.88 11.71 -6.46
N LEU A 409 26.42 10.91 -7.44
CA LEU A 409 25.13 10.23 -7.38
C LEU A 409 25.16 9.06 -6.37
N PHE A 410 26.30 8.39 -6.23
CA PHE A 410 26.51 7.39 -5.16
C PHE A 410 26.67 8.06 -3.79
N LEU A 411 27.29 9.25 -3.71
CA LEU A 411 27.31 10.05 -2.49
C LEU A 411 25.89 10.45 -2.06
N ALA A 412 25.04 10.93 -2.97
CA ALA A 412 23.64 11.25 -2.68
C ALA A 412 22.90 10.05 -2.07
N THR A 413 23.04 8.87 -2.69
CA THR A 413 22.50 7.59 -2.21
C THR A 413 23.00 7.20 -0.80
N GLY A 414 24.27 7.45 -0.48
CA GLY A 414 24.85 7.14 0.83
C GLY A 414 24.47 8.14 1.93
N VAL A 415 24.25 9.41 1.57
CA VAL A 415 23.83 10.48 2.50
C VAL A 415 22.32 10.43 2.79
N THR A 416 21.50 9.88 1.88
CA THR A 416 20.03 9.94 1.94
C THR A 416 19.31 8.58 2.10
N PRO A 417 19.77 7.62 2.93
CA PRO A 417 19.17 6.28 3.00
C PRO A 417 17.73 6.27 3.51
N LEU A 418 17.32 7.24 4.33
CA LEU A 418 15.98 7.30 4.93
C LEU A 418 14.84 7.73 3.96
N LYS A 419 15.09 7.79 2.64
CA LYS A 419 14.03 8.03 1.64
C LYS A 419 12.94 6.94 1.70
N ALA A 420 11.73 7.31 1.29
CA ALA A 420 10.49 6.52 1.37
C ALA A 420 9.97 6.17 2.78
N THR A 421 10.70 6.50 3.86
CA THR A 421 10.29 6.19 5.24
C THR A 421 9.11 7.05 5.75
N GLU A 422 8.76 8.14 5.03
CA GLU A 422 7.56 8.92 5.32
C GLU A 422 6.28 8.15 5.06
N GLY A 423 6.28 7.17 4.14
CA GLY A 423 5.11 6.34 3.86
C GLY A 423 4.66 5.61 5.13
N ALA A 424 5.55 4.81 5.72
CA ALA A 424 5.28 4.14 6.99
C ALA A 424 4.88 5.12 8.12
N ALA A 425 5.60 6.23 8.24
CA ALA A 425 5.39 7.21 9.31
C ALA A 425 4.04 7.94 9.21
N LEU A 426 3.65 8.40 8.02
CA LEU A 426 2.41 9.15 7.78
C LEU A 426 1.17 8.24 7.85
N MET A 427 1.29 6.99 7.38
CA MET A 427 0.23 6.00 7.55
C MET A 427 0.04 5.63 9.03
N ALA A 428 1.13 5.47 9.80
CA ALA A 428 1.04 5.30 11.25
C ALA A 428 0.38 6.52 11.94
N ILE A 429 0.73 7.76 11.57
CA ILE A 429 0.09 8.97 12.10
C ILE A 429 -1.42 8.98 11.79
N CYS A 430 -1.85 8.75 10.54
CA CYS A 430 -3.27 8.79 10.20
C CYS A 430 -4.07 7.66 10.86
N SER A 431 -3.48 6.47 11.01
CA SER A 431 -4.13 5.35 11.71
C SER A 431 -4.37 5.58 13.22
N ALA A 432 -3.63 6.51 13.85
CA ALA A 432 -3.85 6.95 15.24
C ALA A 432 -4.79 8.18 15.35
N ILE A 433 -5.44 8.54 14.24
CA ILE A 433 -6.39 9.67 14.13
C ILE A 433 -7.74 9.20 13.59
N ILE A 434 -7.74 8.21 12.70
CA ILE A 434 -8.92 7.71 12.00
C ILE A 434 -9.44 6.43 12.69
N PRO A 435 -10.73 6.34 13.07
CA PRO A 435 -11.31 5.11 13.62
C PRO A 435 -11.21 3.94 12.62
N SER A 436 -11.00 2.71 13.11
CA SER A 436 -10.75 1.54 12.25
C SER A 436 -11.86 1.29 11.20
N GLY A 437 -13.13 1.49 11.57
CA GLY A 437 -14.27 1.41 10.65
C GLY A 437 -14.38 2.55 9.63
N GLU A 438 -13.45 3.50 9.62
CA GLU A 438 -13.31 4.57 8.62
C GLU A 438 -11.98 4.51 7.85
N ILE A 439 -11.15 3.48 8.07
CA ILE A 439 -9.75 3.51 7.64
C ILE A 439 -9.49 3.03 6.20
N ALA A 440 -10.18 2.00 5.70
CA ALA A 440 -9.99 1.61 4.29
C ALA A 440 -10.53 2.67 3.33
N LYS A 441 -11.56 3.43 3.73
CA LYS A 441 -11.98 4.65 3.01
C LYS A 441 -10.83 5.66 2.87
N PHE A 442 -10.03 5.85 3.92
CA PHE A 442 -8.85 6.72 3.88
C PHE A 442 -7.75 6.17 2.97
N TYR A 443 -7.34 4.90 3.15
CA TYR A 443 -6.30 4.31 2.33
C TYR A 443 -6.70 4.24 0.85
N SER A 444 -7.97 3.94 0.54
CA SER A 444 -8.50 3.96 -0.83
C SER A 444 -8.43 5.34 -1.48
N ILE A 445 -8.81 6.43 -0.79
CA ILE A 445 -8.67 7.78 -1.34
C ILE A 445 -7.20 8.14 -1.51
N ALA A 446 -6.36 7.86 -0.51
CA ALA A 446 -4.94 8.16 -0.57
C ALA A 446 -4.27 7.47 -1.76
N MET A 447 -4.52 6.18 -1.96
CA MET A 447 -3.98 5.40 -3.09
C MET A 447 -4.61 5.79 -4.44
N ALA A 448 -5.91 6.10 -4.50
CA ALA A 448 -6.55 6.57 -5.72
C ALA A 448 -5.99 7.93 -6.20
N MET A 449 -5.70 8.84 -5.25
CA MET A 449 -5.11 10.15 -5.57
C MET A 449 -3.63 10.03 -5.97
N THR A 450 -2.82 9.19 -5.31
CA THR A 450 -1.43 8.99 -5.75
C THR A 450 -1.34 8.28 -7.11
N ASN A 451 -2.18 7.26 -7.34
CA ASN A 451 -2.16 6.47 -8.58
C ASN A 451 -2.72 7.21 -9.82
N THR A 452 -3.43 8.33 -9.63
CA THR A 452 -3.85 9.21 -10.72
C THR A 452 -2.84 10.33 -11.00
N VAL A 453 -2.07 10.77 -10.00
CA VAL A 453 -1.02 11.79 -10.16
C VAL A 453 0.20 11.27 -10.93
N SER A 454 0.53 9.98 -10.82
CA SER A 454 1.62 9.35 -11.59
C SER A 454 1.47 9.52 -13.12
N LEU A 455 0.24 9.53 -13.63
CA LEU A 455 -0.08 9.72 -15.05
C LEU A 455 0.30 11.12 -15.57
N ALA A 456 0.17 12.16 -14.74
CA ALA A 456 0.59 13.52 -15.09
C ALA A 456 2.08 13.79 -14.77
N SER A 457 2.62 13.09 -13.76
CA SER A 457 3.98 13.24 -13.27
C SER A 457 5.04 12.91 -14.34
N ALA A 458 4.97 11.75 -15.00
CA ALA A 458 5.95 11.38 -16.02
C ALA A 458 5.98 12.32 -17.24
N PRO A 459 4.85 12.69 -17.88
CA PRO A 459 4.84 13.66 -18.98
C PRO A 459 5.37 15.05 -18.60
N LEU A 460 5.10 15.53 -17.37
CA LEU A 460 5.61 16.81 -16.88
C LEU A 460 7.15 16.83 -16.86
N PHE A 461 7.77 15.78 -16.33
CA PHE A 461 9.23 15.67 -16.28
C PHE A 461 9.86 15.45 -17.66
N THR A 462 9.22 14.66 -18.53
CA THR A 462 9.63 14.54 -19.94
C THR A 462 9.58 15.87 -20.68
N TYR A 463 8.53 16.68 -20.48
CA TYR A 463 8.40 18.01 -21.08
C TYR A 463 9.52 18.95 -20.61
N ILE A 464 9.74 19.06 -19.29
CA ILE A 464 10.80 19.91 -18.71
C ILE A 464 12.18 19.50 -19.25
N TYR A 465 12.51 18.21 -19.20
CA TYR A 465 13.78 17.71 -19.70
C TYR A 465 13.96 17.98 -21.19
N ASN A 466 12.92 17.76 -22.02
CA ASN A 466 12.99 18.03 -23.46
C ASN A 466 13.19 19.52 -23.79
N THR A 467 12.74 20.45 -22.94
CA THR A 467 13.01 21.89 -23.14
C THR A 467 14.38 22.34 -22.63
N THR A 468 14.98 21.67 -21.63
CA THR A 468 16.28 22.11 -21.05
C THR A 468 17.49 21.27 -21.44
N VAL A 469 17.33 20.08 -22.03
CA VAL A 469 18.43 19.15 -22.38
C VAL A 469 19.54 19.74 -23.28
N ALA A 470 19.23 20.83 -24.00
CA ALA A 470 20.18 21.55 -24.84
C ALA A 470 21.06 22.56 -24.09
N THR A 471 20.59 23.11 -22.96
CA THR A 471 21.31 24.13 -22.18
C THR A 471 21.71 23.61 -20.80
N ASP A 472 20.71 23.19 -20.00
CA ASP A 472 20.80 22.90 -18.57
C ASP A 472 20.02 21.59 -18.29
N PRO A 473 20.55 20.41 -18.67
CA PRO A 473 19.87 19.12 -18.52
C PRO A 473 19.56 18.73 -17.06
N GLU A 474 20.18 19.37 -16.07
CA GLU A 474 19.96 19.15 -14.63
C GLU A 474 18.71 19.84 -14.05
N VAL A 475 18.07 20.78 -14.76
CA VAL A 475 16.97 21.62 -14.24
C VAL A 475 15.83 20.80 -13.61
N PHE A 476 15.49 19.63 -14.17
CA PHE A 476 14.42 18.79 -13.62
C PHE A 476 14.75 18.27 -12.21
N ASN A 477 16.02 18.06 -11.85
CA ASN A 477 16.40 17.67 -10.48
C ASN A 477 16.16 18.82 -9.49
N PHE A 478 16.42 20.08 -9.89
CA PHE A 478 16.08 21.24 -9.06
C PHE A 478 14.56 21.42 -8.93
N VAL A 479 13.79 21.17 -9.99
CA VAL A 479 12.31 21.13 -9.92
C VAL A 479 11.84 20.05 -8.95
N ALA A 480 12.40 18.84 -9.01
CA ALA A 480 12.09 17.76 -8.05
C ALA A 480 12.46 18.15 -6.60
N SER A 481 13.62 18.76 -6.38
CA SER A 481 14.03 19.27 -5.05
C SER A 481 13.06 20.34 -4.52
N GLY A 482 12.58 21.24 -5.37
CA GLY A 482 11.52 22.20 -5.04
C GLY A 482 10.20 21.53 -4.66
N ILE A 483 9.77 20.51 -5.42
CA ILE A 483 8.56 19.72 -5.14
C ILE A 483 8.69 18.99 -3.79
N PHE A 484 9.82 18.33 -3.52
CA PHE A 484 10.06 17.68 -2.22
C PHE A 484 10.20 18.69 -1.07
N SER A 485 10.67 19.91 -1.32
CA SER A 485 10.73 20.99 -0.32
C SER A 485 9.33 21.44 0.14
N ILE A 486 8.30 21.34 -0.71
CA ILE A 486 6.90 21.57 -0.30
C ILE A 486 6.46 20.53 0.74
N ASN A 487 6.92 19.28 0.63
CA ASN A 487 6.63 18.25 1.63
C ASN A 487 7.26 18.53 3.00
N VAL A 488 8.44 19.17 3.05
CA VAL A 488 9.03 19.65 4.31
C VAL A 488 8.09 20.65 5.01
N ILE A 489 7.48 21.56 4.24
CA ILE A 489 6.50 22.53 4.76
C ILE A 489 5.23 21.81 5.25
N PHE A 490 4.66 20.89 4.45
CA PHE A 490 3.46 20.15 4.84
C PHE A 490 3.67 19.28 6.10
N VAL A 491 4.79 18.56 6.21
CA VAL A 491 5.12 17.79 7.42
C VAL A 491 5.39 18.71 8.62
N GLY A 492 5.99 19.89 8.41
CA GLY A 492 6.11 20.93 9.43
C GLY A 492 4.75 21.42 9.95
N ILE A 493 3.76 21.61 9.07
CA ILE A 493 2.39 21.96 9.46
C ILE A 493 1.72 20.80 10.21
N ILE A 494 1.88 19.54 9.75
CA ILE A 494 1.42 18.34 10.48
C ILE A 494 1.99 18.32 11.91
N ALA A 495 3.28 18.62 12.09
CA ALA A 495 3.93 18.69 13.40
C ALA A 495 3.28 19.73 14.33
N VAL A 496 2.99 20.93 13.81
CA VAL A 496 2.31 22.01 14.56
C VAL A 496 0.87 21.62 14.91
N LEU A 497 0.12 21.01 13.98
CA LEU A 497 -1.25 20.56 14.21
C LEU A 497 -1.30 19.44 15.25
N LEU A 498 -0.39 18.46 15.20
CA LEU A 498 -0.28 17.39 16.20
C LEU A 498 0.11 17.91 17.58
N ARG A 499 1.00 18.92 17.65
CA ARG A 499 1.33 19.58 18.93
C ARG A 499 0.11 20.29 19.52
N LYS A 500 -0.65 21.05 18.70
CA LYS A 500 -1.90 21.70 19.13
C LYS A 500 -2.96 20.70 19.57
N ARG A 501 -3.18 19.62 18.80
CA ARG A 501 -4.09 18.50 19.13
C ARG A 501 -3.79 17.96 20.53
N ARG A 502 -2.51 17.64 20.81
CA ARG A 502 -2.09 17.13 22.12
C ARG A 502 -2.36 18.12 23.24
N THR A 503 -2.07 19.42 23.06
CA THR A 503 -2.39 20.44 24.08
C THR A 503 -3.89 20.51 24.35
N THR A 504 -4.73 20.59 23.30
CA THR A 504 -6.20 20.67 23.45
C THR A 504 -6.80 19.40 24.05
N GLN A 505 -6.14 18.23 23.96
CA GLN A 505 -6.57 17.00 24.64
C GLN A 505 -6.15 16.94 26.11
N ILE A 506 -5.18 17.74 26.55
CA ILE A 506 -4.70 17.79 27.95
C ILE A 506 -5.51 18.79 28.78
N THR A 507 -5.88 19.94 28.20
CA THR A 507 -6.66 20.99 28.89
C THR A 507 -7.93 20.47 29.61
N PRO A 508 -8.83 19.70 28.99
CA PRO A 508 -10.11 19.33 29.61
C PRO A 508 -9.99 18.38 30.83
N LEU A 509 -8.85 17.72 31.06
CA LEU A 509 -8.66 16.96 32.31
C LEU A 509 -8.49 17.91 33.51
N PHE A 510 -7.76 19.01 33.35
CA PHE A 510 -7.50 19.93 34.46
C PHE A 510 -8.74 20.68 34.92
N ASP A 511 -9.69 20.97 34.02
CA ASP A 511 -10.97 21.56 34.40
C ASP A 511 -11.84 20.55 35.19
N GLN A 512 -11.93 19.28 34.74
CA GLN A 512 -12.71 18.25 35.45
C GLN A 512 -12.14 17.90 36.83
N ASP A 513 -10.81 17.82 36.98
CA ASP A 513 -10.19 17.61 38.30
C ASP A 513 -10.43 18.80 39.26
N SER A 514 -10.75 19.99 38.74
CA SER A 514 -11.09 21.16 39.56
C SER A 514 -12.56 21.20 40.01
N GLU A 515 -13.51 20.77 39.18
CA GLU A 515 -14.95 20.70 39.54
C GLU A 515 -15.26 19.58 40.57
N ILE A 516 -14.34 18.65 40.80
CA ILE A 516 -14.49 17.57 41.81
C ILE A 516 -13.96 17.99 43.20
N VAL A 517 -13.30 19.15 43.31
CA VAL A 517 -12.63 19.64 44.53
C VAL A 517 -13.32 20.88 45.13
N THR A 518 -14.46 21.31 44.56
CA THR A 518 -15.28 22.45 45.02
C THR A 518 -16.71 22.05 45.39
#